data_AF-A0A8T0IB93-F1
#
_entry.id   AF-A0A8T0IB93-F1
#
_cell.length_a   1.000
_cell.length_b   1.000
_cell.length_c   1.000
_cell.angle_alpha   90.00
_cell.angle_beta   90.00
_cell.angle_gamma   90.00
#
_symmetry.space_group_name_H-M   'P 1'
#
loop_
_entity.id
_entity.type
_entity.pdbx_description
1 polymer ?
#
loop_
_entity_poly.entity_id
_entity_poly.type
_entity_poly.pdbx_seq_one_letter_code
_entity_poly.pdbx_strand_id
1 'polypeptide(L)'
;MDVSMETPPWPVLSQEAVSKLASGVHSTFVRWTALQLAVENEWGGRSSSQKAAQLENDVLGWFVHSKARRYIDELEELLDVAMIEQFNVQTEDDSLQEVSEQLFFLHEECSQGNYETVHSLAAALSQNKPASAKSVKAPNENGEESDSDDDSMDGEGQDMPSSSGQQDMGMELESSSAQGSKATRQEEKAPTLTEEEMADGWQEAPTRSRRRGGKRT
;
A
#
# COMPACT_ATOMS: atom_id res chain seq x y z
N MET A 1 21.14 -42.81 -16.02
CA MET A 1 21.80 -41.69 -15.34
C MET A 1 20.69 -40.88 -14.73
N ASP A 2 20.29 -41.27 -13.52
CA ASP A 2 19.28 -40.57 -12.75
C ASP A 2 19.98 -39.37 -12.12
N VAL A 3 19.97 -38.24 -12.84
CA VAL A 3 20.33 -36.96 -12.23
C VAL A 3 19.07 -36.55 -11.48
N SER A 4 18.88 -37.13 -10.30
CA SER A 4 18.09 -36.52 -9.26
C SER A 4 18.73 -35.17 -8.98
N MET A 5 18.27 -34.14 -9.71
CA MET A 5 18.56 -32.74 -9.40
C MET A 5 17.88 -32.48 -8.06
N GLU A 6 18.56 -32.84 -6.97
CA GLU A 6 18.24 -32.35 -5.64
C GLU A 6 18.41 -30.84 -5.68
N THR A 7 17.32 -30.15 -6.04
CA THR A 7 17.23 -28.71 -5.97
C THR A 7 17.44 -28.32 -4.52
N PRO A 8 18.37 -27.40 -4.22
CA PRO A 8 18.69 -27.06 -2.84
C PRO A 8 17.44 -26.56 -2.11
N PRO A 9 17.27 -26.96 -0.84
CA PRO A 9 16.13 -26.58 -0.03
C PRO A 9 16.05 -25.06 0.11
N TRP A 10 14.84 -24.55 0.33
CA TRP A 10 14.63 -23.13 0.58
C TRP A 10 15.45 -22.68 1.80
N PRO A 11 16.27 -21.63 1.70
CA PRO A 11 17.15 -21.25 2.79
C PRO A 11 16.33 -20.71 3.97
N VAL A 12 16.58 -21.26 5.15
CA VAL A 12 15.94 -20.79 6.39
C VAL A 12 16.74 -19.60 6.91
N LEU A 13 16.08 -18.46 7.08
CA LEU A 13 16.70 -17.25 7.58
C LEU A 13 16.86 -17.27 9.11
N SER A 14 17.95 -16.67 9.60
CA SER A 14 18.13 -16.37 11.02
C SER A 14 17.24 -15.19 11.44
N GLN A 15 16.99 -15.03 12.75
CA GLN A 15 16.18 -13.92 13.26
C GLN A 15 16.73 -12.53 12.87
N GLU A 16 18.06 -12.41 12.80
CA GLU A 16 18.72 -11.19 12.35
C GLU A 16 18.45 -10.95 10.85
N ALA A 17 18.62 -11.98 10.01
CA ALA A 17 18.37 -11.90 8.59
C ALA A 17 16.89 -11.57 8.29
N VAL A 18 15.94 -12.11 9.06
CA VAL A 18 14.51 -11.76 8.96
C VAL A 18 14.28 -10.27 9.27
N SER A 19 14.96 -9.73 10.28
CA SER A 19 14.83 -8.31 10.64
C SER A 19 15.39 -7.39 9.54
N LYS A 20 16.49 -7.81 8.90
CA LYS A 20 17.08 -7.11 7.76
C LYS A 20 16.18 -7.20 6.52
N LEU A 21 15.65 -8.38 6.24
CA LEU A 21 14.68 -8.60 5.16
C LEU A 21 13.44 -7.74 5.37
N ALA A 22 12.91 -7.64 6.59
CA ALA A 22 11.77 -6.78 6.91
C ALA A 22 12.03 -5.31 6.56
N SER A 23 13.21 -4.80 6.90
CA SER A 23 13.61 -3.45 6.51
C SER A 23 13.74 -3.30 4.98
N GLY A 24 14.22 -4.34 4.29
CA GLY A 24 14.30 -4.38 2.83
C GLY A 24 12.94 -4.39 2.15
N VAL A 25 12.02 -5.26 2.60
CA VAL A 25 10.63 -5.36 2.13
C VAL A 25 9.94 -4.01 2.26
N HIS A 26 9.97 -3.42 3.45
CA HIS A 26 9.43 -2.09 3.69
C HIS A 26 10.01 -1.06 2.71
N SER A 27 11.33 -1.12 2.48
CA SER A 27 11.99 -0.17 1.60
C SER A 27 11.61 -0.32 0.13
N THR A 28 11.39 -1.55 -0.33
CA THR A 28 10.89 -1.83 -1.67
C THR A 28 9.46 -1.32 -1.83
N PHE A 29 8.60 -1.57 -0.83
CA PHE A 29 7.19 -1.19 -0.84
C PHE A 29 6.99 0.33 -0.85
N VAL A 30 7.75 1.07 -0.05
CA VAL A 30 7.74 2.54 -0.03
C VAL A 30 8.23 3.13 -1.36
N ARG A 31 8.94 2.38 -2.20
CA ARG A 31 9.37 2.84 -3.54
C ARG A 31 8.42 2.40 -4.65
N TRP A 32 7.55 1.44 -4.39
CA TRP A 32 6.61 0.95 -5.39
C TRP A 32 5.51 1.99 -5.62
N THR A 33 5.54 2.62 -6.77
CA THR A 33 4.68 3.76 -7.12
C THR A 33 3.20 3.38 -7.13
N ALA A 34 2.85 2.21 -7.64
CA ALA A 34 1.46 1.74 -7.66
C ALA A 34 0.88 1.64 -6.24
N LEU A 35 1.63 1.05 -5.31
CA LEU A 35 1.22 0.93 -3.92
C LEU A 35 1.15 2.29 -3.21
N GLN A 36 2.13 3.17 -3.43
CA GLN A 36 2.09 4.52 -2.88
C GLN A 36 0.86 5.30 -3.34
N LEU A 37 0.58 5.29 -4.65
CA LEU A 37 -0.61 5.94 -5.20
C LEU A 37 -1.90 5.33 -4.64
N ALA A 38 -1.95 4.01 -4.46
CA ALA A 38 -3.10 3.34 -3.86
C ALA A 38 -3.35 3.74 -2.41
N VAL A 39 -2.28 3.95 -1.64
CA VAL A 39 -2.38 4.40 -0.25
C VAL A 39 -2.76 5.89 -0.20
N GLU A 40 -2.08 6.75 -0.97
CA GLU A 40 -2.31 8.19 -1.02
C GLU A 40 -3.73 8.57 -1.49
N ASN A 41 -4.26 7.83 -2.47
CA ASN A 41 -5.59 8.06 -2.99
C ASN A 41 -6.68 7.27 -2.27
N GLU A 42 -6.33 6.55 -1.18
CA GLU A 42 -7.25 5.71 -0.42
C GLU A 42 -8.04 4.72 -1.30
N TRP A 43 -7.42 4.17 -2.36
CA TRP A 43 -8.10 3.22 -3.27
C TRP A 43 -8.54 1.94 -2.54
N GLY A 44 -7.83 1.57 -1.46
CA GLY A 44 -8.23 0.52 -0.53
C GLY A 44 -9.14 0.98 0.63
N GLY A 45 -9.66 2.21 0.60
CA GLY A 45 -10.41 2.85 1.67
C GLY A 45 -9.53 3.47 2.77
N ARG A 46 -10.15 3.98 3.84
CA ARG A 46 -9.48 4.70 4.96
C ARG A 46 -8.42 3.90 5.70
N SER A 47 -8.40 2.58 5.52
CA SER A 47 -7.43 1.66 6.11
C SER A 47 -6.35 1.25 5.11
N SER A 48 -6.19 1.94 3.98
CA SER A 48 -5.20 1.65 2.93
C SER A 48 -3.78 1.53 3.48
N SER A 49 -3.38 2.46 4.36
CA SER A 49 -2.07 2.43 5.03
C SER A 49 -1.88 1.18 5.91
N GLN A 50 -2.93 0.77 6.64
CA GLN A 50 -2.87 -0.45 7.45
C GLN A 50 -2.80 -1.71 6.59
N LYS A 51 -3.53 -1.73 5.45
CA LYS A 51 -3.45 -2.82 4.47
C LYS A 51 -2.07 -2.94 3.85
N ALA A 52 -1.40 -1.82 3.57
CA ALA A 52 -0.03 -1.84 3.05
C ALA A 52 0.95 -2.46 4.06
N ALA A 53 0.85 -2.06 5.34
CA ALA A 53 1.63 -2.69 6.41
C ALA A 53 1.30 -4.18 6.58
N GLN A 54 0.04 -4.58 6.39
CA GLN A 54 -0.35 -5.99 6.42
C GLN A 54 0.30 -6.76 5.26
N LEU A 55 0.27 -6.22 4.05
CA LEU A 55 0.90 -6.84 2.88
C LEU A 55 2.41 -7.03 3.06
N GLU A 56 3.12 -6.07 3.67
CA GLU A 56 4.52 -6.24 4.04
C GLU A 56 4.73 -7.44 4.97
N ASN A 57 3.88 -7.61 5.98
CA ASN A 57 3.93 -8.74 6.91
C ASN A 57 3.57 -10.07 6.23
N ASP A 58 2.62 -10.06 5.30
CA ASP A 58 2.21 -11.25 4.55
C ASP A 58 3.35 -11.73 3.65
N VAL A 59 4.04 -10.81 2.96
CA VAL A 59 5.24 -11.11 2.17
C VAL A 59 6.37 -11.64 3.05
N LEU A 60 6.63 -11.01 4.20
CA LEU A 60 7.64 -11.51 5.14
C LEU A 60 7.28 -12.91 5.68
N GLY A 61 6.02 -13.11 6.04
CA GLY A 61 5.50 -14.40 6.47
C GLY A 61 5.64 -15.46 5.37
N TRP A 62 5.40 -15.09 4.12
CA TRP A 62 5.57 -15.94 2.95
C TRP A 62 7.02 -16.37 2.78
N PHE A 63 8.00 -15.50 2.99
CA PHE A 63 9.43 -15.86 2.95
C PHE A 63 9.84 -16.79 4.09
N VAL A 64 9.36 -16.53 5.32
CA VAL A 64 9.82 -17.21 6.55
C VAL A 64 9.12 -18.56 6.78
N HIS A 65 7.82 -18.67 6.49
CA HIS A 65 7.05 -19.89 6.75
C HIS A 65 7.15 -20.92 5.61
N SER A 66 7.72 -20.53 4.47
CA SER A 66 7.89 -21.42 3.33
C SER A 66 8.98 -22.47 3.59
N LYS A 67 8.58 -23.74 3.55
CA LYS A 67 9.48 -24.90 3.64
C LYS A 67 9.79 -25.52 2.28
N ALA A 68 9.03 -25.12 1.26
CA ALA A 68 9.18 -25.57 -0.12
C ALA A 68 9.86 -24.48 -0.96
N ARG A 69 10.45 -24.90 -2.09
CA ARG A 69 11.01 -24.00 -3.10
C ARG A 69 9.92 -23.00 -3.52
N ARG A 70 10.24 -21.72 -3.49
CA ARG A 70 9.36 -20.66 -4.00
C ARG A 70 9.87 -20.12 -5.32
N TYR A 71 8.91 -19.69 -6.13
CA TYR A 71 9.16 -19.08 -7.43
C TYR A 71 8.70 -17.62 -7.42
N ILE A 72 9.29 -16.82 -8.32
CA ILE A 72 8.97 -15.40 -8.47
C ILE A 72 7.51 -15.25 -8.87
N ASP A 73 7.00 -16.11 -9.76
CA ASP A 73 5.61 -16.10 -10.24
C ASP A 73 4.60 -16.26 -9.09
N GLU A 74 4.92 -17.04 -8.05
CA GLU A 74 4.05 -17.20 -6.87
C GLU A 74 3.99 -15.95 -5.99
N LEU A 75 5.07 -15.17 -5.96
CA LEU A 75 5.11 -13.90 -5.25
C LEU A 75 4.40 -12.82 -6.06
N GLU A 76 4.56 -12.82 -7.38
CA GLU A 76 3.87 -11.92 -8.29
C GLU A 76 2.35 -12.07 -8.17
N GLU A 77 1.84 -13.32 -8.23
CA GLU A 77 0.43 -13.63 -8.02
C GLU A 77 -0.06 -13.14 -6.64
N LEU A 78 0.75 -13.31 -5.58
CA LEU A 78 0.39 -12.82 -4.25
C LEU A 78 0.26 -11.29 -4.22
N LEU A 79 1.19 -10.57 -4.86
CA LEU A 79 1.15 -9.12 -4.95
C LEU A 79 -0.01 -8.64 -5.81
N ASP A 80 -0.30 -9.31 -6.93
CA ASP A 80 -1.40 -8.95 -7.84
C ASP A 80 -2.75 -9.12 -7.15
N VAL A 81 -2.99 -10.29 -6.53
CA VAL A 81 -4.21 -10.54 -5.73
C VAL A 81 -4.35 -9.51 -4.62
N ALA A 82 -3.25 -9.13 -3.95
CA ALA A 82 -3.30 -8.09 -2.94
C ALA A 82 -3.66 -6.71 -3.49
N MET A 83 -3.11 -6.32 -4.65
CA MET A 83 -3.42 -5.05 -5.30
C MET A 83 -4.88 -4.98 -5.74
N ILE A 84 -5.43 -6.07 -6.27
CA ILE A 84 -6.83 -6.16 -6.70
C ILE A 84 -7.76 -6.17 -5.48
N GLU A 85 -7.60 -7.10 -4.54
CA GLU A 85 -8.54 -7.32 -3.44
C GLU A 85 -8.46 -6.24 -2.37
N GLN A 86 -7.25 -5.77 -2.04
CA GLN A 86 -7.05 -4.83 -0.93
C GLN A 86 -7.10 -3.38 -1.38
N PHE A 87 -6.63 -3.08 -2.59
CA PHE A 87 -6.46 -1.73 -3.11
C PHE A 87 -7.31 -1.40 -4.34
N ASN A 88 -8.01 -2.38 -4.92
CA ASN A 88 -8.81 -2.20 -6.14
C ASN A 88 -7.98 -1.62 -7.30
N VAL A 89 -6.71 -2.04 -7.42
CA VAL A 89 -5.77 -1.65 -8.46
C VAL A 89 -5.45 -2.85 -9.34
N GLN A 90 -5.49 -2.65 -10.65
CA GLN A 90 -4.90 -3.56 -11.63
C GLN A 90 -3.62 -2.90 -12.16
N THR A 91 -2.50 -3.58 -12.01
CA THR A 91 -1.17 -3.12 -12.46
C THR A 91 -0.80 -3.86 -13.74
N GLU A 92 -0.61 -3.12 -14.84
CA GLU A 92 -0.24 -3.65 -16.16
C GLU A 92 1.16 -3.15 -16.60
N ASP A 93 1.95 -2.64 -15.66
CA ASP A 93 3.22 -1.95 -15.92
C ASP A 93 4.46 -2.81 -15.61
N ASP A 94 4.30 -4.13 -15.50
CA ASP A 94 5.33 -5.09 -15.08
C ASP A 94 6.01 -4.76 -13.73
N SER A 95 5.46 -3.81 -12.97
CA SER A 95 6.04 -3.39 -11.68
C SER A 95 5.94 -4.48 -10.62
N LEU A 96 4.93 -5.37 -10.73
CA LEU A 96 4.78 -6.57 -9.89
C LEU A 96 5.97 -7.51 -10.05
N GLN A 97 6.42 -7.74 -11.28
CA GLN A 97 7.58 -8.58 -11.57
C GLN A 97 8.86 -7.94 -11.00
N GLU A 98 9.09 -6.65 -11.26
CA GLU A 98 10.29 -5.94 -10.77
C GLU A 98 10.37 -5.97 -9.24
N VAL A 99 9.25 -5.69 -8.55
CA VAL A 99 9.18 -5.74 -7.08
C VAL A 99 9.44 -7.16 -6.58
N SER A 100 8.87 -8.18 -7.22
CA SER A 100 9.05 -9.58 -6.84
C SER A 100 10.52 -10.01 -6.99
N GLU A 101 11.16 -9.69 -8.12
CA GLU A 101 12.58 -9.95 -8.35
C GLU A 101 13.46 -9.27 -7.30
N GLN A 102 13.18 -8.00 -7.00
CA GLN A 102 13.92 -7.24 -5.99
C GLN A 102 13.81 -7.87 -4.60
N LEU A 103 12.63 -8.37 -4.22
CA LEU A 103 12.39 -9.05 -2.94
C LEU A 103 13.13 -10.40 -2.86
N PHE A 104 13.14 -11.17 -3.96
CA PHE A 104 13.89 -12.42 -4.06
C PHE A 104 15.40 -12.18 -3.90
N PHE A 105 15.93 -11.16 -4.56
CA PHE A 105 17.33 -10.78 -4.44
C PHE A 105 17.70 -10.38 -3.00
N LEU A 106 16.84 -9.60 -2.33
CA LEU A 106 17.05 -9.25 -0.92
C LEU A 106 17.04 -10.48 -0.01
N HIS A 107 16.14 -11.43 -0.25
CA HIS A 107 16.08 -12.69 0.50
C HIS A 107 17.34 -13.53 0.30
N GLU A 108 17.84 -13.64 -0.94
CA GLU A 108 19.08 -14.36 -1.25
C GLU A 108 20.28 -13.74 -0.53
N GLU A 109 20.44 -12.43 -0.60
CA GLU A 109 21.51 -11.69 0.08
C GLU A 109 21.42 -11.86 1.60
N CYS A 110 20.22 -11.77 2.18
CA CYS A 110 19.98 -12.01 3.61
C CYS A 110 20.32 -13.46 4.01
N SER A 111 20.12 -14.44 3.12
CA SER A 111 20.51 -15.83 3.37
C SER A 111 22.03 -16.05 3.35
N GLN A 112 22.76 -15.22 2.59
CA GLN A 112 24.22 -15.22 2.49
C GLN A 112 24.88 -14.38 3.60
N GLY A 113 24.11 -13.58 4.32
CA GLY A 113 24.61 -12.64 5.33
C GLY A 113 25.12 -11.32 4.76
N ASN A 114 24.82 -11.03 3.50
CA ASN A 114 25.13 -9.76 2.86
C ASN A 114 23.94 -8.81 3.03
N TYR A 115 24.18 -7.62 3.60
CA TYR A 115 23.13 -6.64 3.87
C TYR A 115 23.40 -5.29 3.19
N GLU A 116 24.36 -5.23 2.26
CA GLU A 116 24.75 -3.99 1.57
C GLU A 116 23.57 -3.39 0.80
N THR A 117 22.78 -4.24 0.16
CA THR A 117 21.62 -3.87 -0.66
C THR A 117 20.50 -3.30 0.20
N VAL A 118 20.18 -3.94 1.33
CA VAL A 118 19.23 -3.44 2.34
C VAL A 118 19.69 -2.08 2.87
N HIS A 119 20.97 -1.94 3.20
CA HIS A 119 21.54 -0.67 3.67
C HIS A 119 21.48 0.42 2.59
N SER A 120 21.74 0.08 1.34
CA SER A 120 21.65 1.01 0.21
C SER A 120 20.21 1.46 -0.02
N LEU A 121 19.23 0.54 0.01
CA LEU A 121 17.80 0.88 -0.08
C LEU A 121 17.37 1.80 1.06
N ALA A 122 17.76 1.49 2.30
CA ALA A 122 17.45 2.33 3.46
C ALA A 122 18.11 3.71 3.36
N ALA A 123 19.37 3.78 2.90
CA ALA A 123 20.06 5.05 2.67
C ALA A 123 19.37 5.87 1.58
N ALA A 124 18.95 5.24 0.49
CA ALA A 124 18.23 5.88 -0.60
C ALA A 124 16.91 6.49 -0.11
N LEU A 125 16.15 5.79 0.75
CA LEU A 125 14.94 6.37 1.37
C LEU A 125 15.23 7.60 2.22
N SER A 126 16.32 7.59 2.97
CA SER A 126 16.71 8.75 3.79
C SER A 126 17.15 9.94 2.95
N GLN A 127 17.72 9.72 1.76
CA GLN A 127 18.11 10.77 0.82
C GLN A 127 16.93 11.28 -0.01
N ASN A 128 15.94 10.42 -0.27
CA ASN A 128 14.78 10.72 -1.11
C ASN A 128 13.57 11.24 -0.32
N LYS A 129 13.70 11.44 1.00
CA LYS A 129 12.72 12.19 1.78
C LYS A 129 12.69 13.61 1.21
N PRO A 130 11.60 14.07 0.57
CA PRO A 130 11.55 15.45 0.13
C PRO A 130 11.72 16.30 1.39
N ALA A 131 12.75 17.13 1.39
CA ALA A 131 12.89 18.24 2.32
C ALA A 131 11.66 19.13 2.15
N SER A 132 10.58 18.78 2.85
CA SER A 132 9.35 19.54 2.83
C SER A 132 9.64 20.89 3.48
N ALA A 133 9.65 21.90 2.62
CA ALA A 133 9.53 23.32 2.91
C ALA A 133 10.60 23.96 3.82
N LYS A 134 11.74 24.32 3.24
CA LYS A 134 12.27 25.68 3.49
C LYS A 134 12.41 26.41 2.16
N SER A 135 11.33 27.13 1.84
CA SER A 135 11.21 28.04 0.71
C SER A 135 12.43 28.94 0.58
N VAL A 136 13.04 28.88 -0.60
CA VAL A 136 13.89 29.87 -1.28
C VAL A 136 14.11 31.17 -0.50
N LYS A 137 15.35 31.39 -0.03
CA LYS A 137 15.91 32.74 0.04
C LYS A 137 17.14 32.79 -0.85
N ALA A 138 17.11 33.76 -1.77
CA ALA A 138 18.11 34.06 -2.77
C ALA A 138 19.52 34.23 -2.15
N PRO A 139 20.59 33.99 -2.94
CA PRO A 139 21.96 34.19 -2.49
C PRO A 139 22.20 35.69 -2.27
N ASN A 140 22.39 36.08 -1.02
CA ASN A 140 23.11 37.31 -0.69
C ASN A 140 24.41 36.90 -0.03
N GLU A 141 25.50 37.33 -0.64
CA GLU A 141 26.86 37.15 -0.18
C GLU A 141 27.05 38.01 1.08
N ASN A 142 27.13 37.38 2.24
CA ASN A 142 27.93 37.86 3.37
C ASN A 142 28.05 36.74 4.40
N GLY A 143 29.29 36.50 4.83
CA GLY A 143 29.65 35.44 5.75
C GLY A 143 29.35 35.76 7.21
N GLU A 144 30.01 34.95 8.05
CA GLU A 144 30.08 35.01 9.52
C GLU A 144 28.78 34.58 10.22
N GLU A 145 28.76 33.83 11.31
CA GLU A 145 29.67 33.00 12.06
C GLU A 145 28.79 32.26 13.08
N SER A 146 29.37 31.28 13.77
CA SER A 146 28.76 30.48 14.82
C SER A 146 27.95 31.30 15.84
N ASP A 147 26.75 30.85 16.19
CA ASP A 147 26.42 30.76 17.62
C ASP A 147 25.42 29.65 17.94
N SER A 148 25.76 28.96 19.01
CA SER A 148 25.00 27.94 19.70
C SER A 148 24.15 28.65 20.74
N ASP A 149 22.85 28.39 20.83
CA ASP A 149 22.21 28.55 22.13
C ASP A 149 21.12 27.51 22.37
N ASP A 150 21.24 26.98 23.58
CA ASP A 150 20.43 26.02 24.31
C ASP A 150 19.28 26.77 24.94
N ASP A 151 18.04 26.32 24.76
CA ASP A 151 16.95 26.80 25.62
C ASP A 151 16.14 25.61 26.13
N SER A 152 16.54 25.23 27.35
CA SER A 152 15.90 24.26 28.22
C SER A 152 14.63 24.83 28.85
N MET A 153 13.57 24.04 28.78
CA MET A 153 12.46 23.85 29.74
C MET A 153 12.10 25.03 30.67
N ASP A 154 10.88 25.55 30.54
CA ASP A 154 10.14 26.04 31.70
C ASP A 154 8.67 25.61 31.64
N GLY A 155 8.19 25.13 32.78
CA GLY A 155 6.89 24.49 32.93
C GLY A 155 6.08 25.14 34.03
N GLU A 156 4.83 25.42 33.74
CA GLU A 156 3.73 25.61 34.67
C GLU A 156 2.44 25.54 33.83
N GLY A 157 1.46 24.69 34.10
CA GLY A 157 0.81 24.47 35.39
C GLY A 157 -0.54 25.19 35.34
N GLN A 158 -1.61 24.49 34.93
CA GLN A 158 -3.00 24.82 35.26
C GLN A 158 -3.95 23.65 34.91
N ASP A 159 -4.09 22.79 35.91
CA ASP A 159 -5.28 22.05 36.35
C ASP A 159 -6.66 22.50 35.83
N MET A 160 -7.49 21.50 35.46
CA MET A 160 -8.88 21.40 35.90
C MET A 160 -9.41 19.95 35.72
N PRO A 161 -10.00 19.33 36.76
CA PRO A 161 -10.52 17.97 36.73
C PRO A 161 -12.06 17.90 36.57
N SER A 162 -12.57 16.82 35.96
CA SER A 162 -13.79 16.16 36.47
C SER A 162 -14.05 14.81 35.81
N SER A 163 -14.08 13.79 36.66
CA SER A 163 -14.61 12.46 36.42
C SER A 163 -15.93 12.31 37.18
N SER A 164 -16.96 11.83 36.49
CA SER A 164 -18.10 11.06 37.02
C SER A 164 -18.93 10.63 35.82
N GLY A 165 -19.30 9.37 35.58
CA GLY A 165 -19.41 8.23 36.50
C GLY A 165 -20.89 7.90 36.74
N GLN A 166 -21.39 6.88 36.03
CA GLN A 166 -22.73 6.23 36.12
C GLN A 166 -23.90 7.10 35.61
N GLN A 167 -24.93 6.59 34.93
CA GLN A 167 -25.95 5.59 35.35
C GLN A 167 -26.65 5.05 34.07
N ASP A 168 -26.77 3.73 33.88
CA ASP A 168 -28.03 2.96 33.97
C ASP A 168 -29.16 3.41 33.01
N MET A 169 -29.44 2.59 31.99
CA MET A 169 -30.81 2.31 31.55
C MET A 169 -30.88 0.92 30.94
N GLY A 170 -31.23 -0.05 31.79
CA GLY A 170 -31.81 -1.31 31.36
C GLY A 170 -33.21 -1.09 30.76
N MET A 171 -33.46 -1.71 29.61
CA MET A 171 -34.80 -2.05 29.15
C MET A 171 -34.76 -3.48 28.62
N GLU A 172 -35.40 -4.34 29.41
CA GLU A 172 -35.70 -5.74 29.17
C GLU A 172 -36.99 -5.88 28.33
N LEU A 173 -37.11 -7.03 27.65
CA LEU A 173 -38.30 -7.63 27.01
C LEU A 173 -38.86 -6.90 25.76
N GLU A 174 -39.10 -7.58 24.64
CA GLU A 174 -40.12 -8.64 24.57
C GLU A 174 -39.82 -9.70 23.48
N SER A 175 -40.20 -10.94 23.82
CA SER A 175 -40.25 -12.09 22.93
C SER A 175 -41.44 -11.99 21.96
N SER A 176 -41.23 -12.38 20.71
CA SER A 176 -42.29 -12.83 19.80
C SER A 176 -41.66 -13.84 18.84
N SER A 177 -41.71 -15.12 19.19
CA SER A 177 -42.68 -16.09 18.68
C SER A 177 -42.35 -16.60 17.28
N ALA A 178 -42.05 -17.89 17.23
CA ALA A 178 -41.85 -18.67 16.03
C ALA A 178 -43.13 -18.76 15.18
N GLN A 179 -43.00 -18.61 13.86
CA GLN A 179 -43.82 -19.39 12.94
C GLN A 179 -43.19 -19.44 11.55
N GLY A 180 -42.86 -20.66 11.12
CA GLY A 180 -42.45 -20.93 9.74
C GLY A 180 -43.61 -20.79 8.76
N SER A 181 -43.28 -20.39 7.54
CA SER A 181 -44.00 -20.60 6.27
C SER A 181 -43.04 -20.09 5.17
N LYS A 182 -42.26 -20.95 4.50
CA LYS A 182 -42.55 -21.63 3.23
C LYS A 182 -42.83 -20.67 2.04
N ALA A 183 -41.96 -20.79 1.02
CA ALA A 183 -42.04 -20.19 -0.34
C ALA A 183 -41.81 -18.67 -0.41
N THR A 184 -41.08 -18.09 -1.36
CA THR A 184 -40.81 -18.51 -2.73
C THR A 184 -39.49 -17.91 -3.25
N ARG A 185 -38.88 -18.64 -4.17
CA ARG A 185 -37.71 -18.29 -5.00
C ARG A 185 -38.12 -17.29 -6.09
N GLN A 186 -37.43 -16.17 -6.17
CA GLN A 186 -37.25 -15.29 -7.34
C GLN A 186 -35.78 -14.87 -7.23
N GLU A 187 -34.80 -15.32 -8.03
CA GLU A 187 -34.68 -15.35 -9.49
C GLU A 187 -35.20 -14.07 -10.15
N GLU A 188 -34.48 -12.98 -9.92
CA GLU A 188 -34.49 -11.81 -10.80
C GLU A 188 -33.16 -11.74 -11.54
N LYS A 189 -33.31 -11.53 -12.85
CA LYS A 189 -32.34 -11.80 -13.90
C LYS A 189 -31.16 -10.83 -13.86
N ALA A 190 -29.97 -11.38 -14.11
CA ALA A 190 -28.89 -10.64 -14.73
C ALA A 190 -29.38 -10.00 -16.05
N PRO A 191 -29.03 -8.73 -16.34
CA PRO A 191 -29.24 -8.20 -17.68
C PRO A 191 -28.31 -8.95 -18.64
N THR A 192 -28.90 -9.84 -19.44
CA THR A 192 -28.26 -10.40 -20.63
C THR A 192 -28.03 -9.24 -21.60
N LEU A 193 -26.78 -8.76 -21.64
CA LEU A 193 -26.29 -7.84 -22.65
C LEU A 193 -26.43 -8.52 -24.02
N THR A 194 -27.26 -7.97 -24.89
CA THR A 194 -27.39 -8.42 -26.27
C THR A 194 -26.20 -7.93 -27.10
N GLU A 195 -25.71 -8.78 -28.00
CA GLU A 195 -24.54 -8.57 -28.88
C GLU A 195 -24.66 -7.40 -29.88
N GLU A 196 -25.74 -6.61 -29.78
CA GLU A 196 -26.01 -5.44 -30.63
C GLU A 196 -25.68 -4.10 -29.94
N GLU A 197 -25.36 -4.07 -28.63
CA GLU A 197 -24.93 -2.86 -27.90
C GLU A 197 -23.40 -2.72 -27.74
N MET A 198 -22.62 -3.48 -28.52
CA MET A 198 -21.15 -3.46 -28.50
C MET A 198 -20.53 -2.60 -29.61
N ALA A 199 -21.34 -1.82 -30.33
CA ALA A 199 -20.92 -1.12 -31.55
C ALA A 199 -21.41 0.33 -31.64
N ASP A 200 -21.25 1.11 -30.59
CA ASP A 200 -21.29 2.58 -30.67
C ASP A 200 -20.23 3.10 -29.68
N GLY A 201 -19.00 3.34 -30.11
CA GLY A 201 -18.72 4.52 -30.92
C GLY A 201 -18.54 5.70 -29.96
N TRP A 202 -17.32 5.87 -29.43
CA TRP A 202 -16.91 6.96 -28.55
C TRP A 202 -17.66 8.27 -28.83
N GLN A 203 -18.46 8.70 -27.86
CA GLN A 203 -19.29 9.89 -27.98
C GLN A 203 -18.41 11.14 -27.81
N GLU A 204 -18.07 11.77 -28.94
CA GLU A 204 -17.24 12.97 -29.02
C GLU A 204 -17.95 14.17 -28.35
N ALA A 205 -17.31 14.76 -27.35
CA ALA A 205 -17.85 15.94 -26.66
C ALA A 205 -17.95 17.14 -27.62
N PRO A 206 -19.11 17.83 -27.73
CA PRO A 206 -19.27 18.93 -28.67
C PRO A 206 -18.39 20.12 -28.26
N THR A 207 -17.31 20.37 -29.01
CA THR A 207 -16.54 21.61 -28.91
C THR A 207 -17.37 22.76 -29.45
N ARG A 208 -17.72 23.70 -28.57
CA ARG A 208 -18.52 24.88 -28.92
C ARG A 208 -17.73 25.84 -29.82
N SER A 209 -17.79 25.60 -31.13
CA SER A 209 -17.23 26.48 -32.16
C SER A 209 -17.99 27.81 -32.21
N ARG A 210 -17.35 28.90 -31.76
CA ARG A 210 -17.79 30.27 -32.02
C ARG A 210 -17.24 30.71 -33.38
N ARG A 211 -18.07 30.71 -34.42
CA ARG A 211 -17.81 31.49 -35.65
C ARG A 211 -18.95 32.47 -35.95
N ARG A 212 -18.70 33.71 -35.53
CA ARG A 212 -18.70 34.97 -36.30
C ARG A 212 -19.79 35.18 -37.37
N GLY A 213 -20.61 36.23 -37.21
CA GLY A 213 -21.32 36.84 -38.33
C GLY A 213 -22.25 38.01 -37.97
N GLY A 214 -21.87 39.22 -38.41
CA GLY A 214 -22.76 40.39 -38.57
C GLY A 214 -22.24 41.65 -37.88
N LYS A 215 -22.20 42.84 -38.49
CA LYS A 215 -22.58 43.32 -39.83
C LYS A 215 -21.93 44.72 -39.97
N ARG A 216 -21.54 45.07 -41.19
CA ARG A 216 -21.11 46.42 -41.58
C ARG A 216 -22.34 47.33 -41.68
N THR A 217 -22.32 48.51 -41.06
CA THR A 217 -22.92 49.77 -41.55
C THR A 217 -22.11 50.93 -41.00
#